data_AF-A0A7C2J0E4-F1
#
_entry.id   AF-A0A7C2J0E4-F1
#
_cell.length_a   1.000
_cell.length_b   1.000
_cell.length_c   1.000
_cell.angle_alpha   90.00
_cell.angle_beta   90.00
_cell.angle_gamma   90.00
#
_symmetry.space_group_name_H-M   'P 1'
#
loop_
_entity.id
_entity.type
_entity.pdbx_description
1 polymer ?
#
loop_
_entity_poly.entity_id
_entity_poly.type
_entity_poly.pdbx_seq_one_letter_code
_entity_poly.pdbx_strand_id
1 'polypeptide(L)'
;MTSPLLRRLGRAIGQAQDPLIVCLLGLTALSPLVKSTLPRSFDGLFHLFRLLEIEHLLNQGVPFPRWAPDLLYGYGLPVFNFVPHLPYY
;
A
#
# COMPACT_ATOMS: atom_id res chain seq x y z
N MET A 1 13.38 50.55 6.31
CA MET A 1 12.12 50.29 5.59
C MET A 1 12.42 49.32 4.45
N THR A 2 12.09 48.03 4.60
CA THR A 2 12.30 47.06 3.51
C THR A 2 11.31 47.31 2.39
N SER A 3 11.79 47.33 1.15
CA SER A 3 10.94 47.65 0.00
C SER A 3 9.81 46.63 -0.14
N PRO A 4 8.59 47.06 -0.51
CA PRO A 4 7.45 46.16 -0.67
C PRO A 4 7.69 45.05 -1.71
N LEU A 5 8.61 45.27 -2.66
CA LEU A 5 9.08 44.27 -3.63
C LEU A 5 9.86 43.13 -2.98
N LEU A 6 10.82 43.43 -2.08
CA LEU A 6 11.60 42.40 -1.37
C LEU A 6 10.70 41.52 -0.50
N ARG A 7 9.66 42.11 0.10
CA ARG A 7 8.67 41.38 0.91
C ARG A 7 7.79 40.45 0.07
N ARG A 8 7.42 40.86 -1.16
CA ARG A 8 6.65 40.03 -2.09
C ARG A 8 7.46 38.85 -2.63
N LEU A 9 8.73 39.08 -2.98
CA LEU A 9 9.66 38.04 -3.40
C LEU A 9 9.88 36.99 -2.30
N GLY A 10 10.12 37.40 -1.05
CA GLY A 10 10.29 36.45 0.06
C GLY A 10 9.06 35.57 0.32
N ARG A 11 7.84 36.11 0.18
CA ARG A 11 6.61 35.32 0.28
C ARG A 11 6.43 34.35 -0.87
N ALA A 12 6.69 34.76 -2.11
CA ALA A 12 6.58 33.88 -3.27
C ALA A 12 7.57 32.71 -3.19
N ILE A 13 8.79 32.97 -2.71
CA ILE A 13 9.80 31.93 -2.49
C ILE A 13 9.35 30.95 -1.39
N GLY A 14 8.86 31.45 -0.24
CA GLY A 14 8.33 30.58 0.82
C GLY A 14 7.13 29.73 0.38
N GLN A 15 6.19 30.33 -0.36
CA GLN A 15 5.03 29.61 -0.91
C GLN A 15 5.40 28.54 -1.95
N ALA A 16 6.53 28.69 -2.64
CA ALA A 16 7.03 27.68 -3.58
C ALA A 16 7.88 26.59 -2.89
N GLN A 17 8.48 26.89 -1.73
CA GLN A 17 9.26 25.93 -0.95
C GLN A 17 8.39 24.83 -0.35
N ASP A 18 7.24 25.18 0.22
CA ASP A 18 6.33 24.21 0.85
C ASP A 18 5.87 23.08 -0.11
N PRO A 19 5.32 23.36 -1.31
CA PRO A 19 4.92 22.30 -2.23
C PRO A 19 6.12 21.53 -2.77
N LEU A 20 7.27 22.17 -2.96
CA LEU A 20 8.50 21.46 -3.38
C LEU A 20 8.95 20.45 -2.33
N ILE A 21 8.93 20.82 -1.05
CA ILE A 21 9.25 19.92 0.06
C ILE A 21 8.26 18.76 0.10
N VAL A 22 6.95 19.04 -0.02
CA VAL A 22 5.91 18.00 -0.06
C VAL A 22 6.14 17.05 -1.25
N CYS A 23 6.45 17.57 -2.44
CA CYS A 23 6.75 16.76 -3.61
C CYS A 23 7.99 15.88 -3.40
N LEU A 24 9.08 16.42 -2.82
CA LEU A 24 10.30 15.66 -2.55
C LEU A 24 10.08 14.55 -1.51
N LEU A 25 9.33 14.85 -0.44
CA LEU A 25 8.93 13.84 0.54
C LEU A 25 8.02 12.78 -0.10
N GLY A 26 7.10 13.18 -0.96
CA GLY A 26 6.26 12.28 -1.74
C GLY A 26 7.07 11.33 -2.62
N LEU A 27 8.02 11.85 -3.39
CA LEU A 27 8.93 11.03 -4.21
C LEU A 27 9.75 10.05 -3.35
N THR A 28 10.20 10.49 -2.18
CA THR A 28 10.92 9.64 -1.22
C THR A 28 10.03 8.51 -0.70
N ALA A 29 8.78 8.82 -0.34
CA ALA A 29 7.78 7.85 0.11
C ALA A 29 7.38 6.85 -1.00
N LEU A 30 7.41 7.27 -2.27
CA LEU A 30 7.13 6.42 -3.44
C LEU A 30 8.33 5.59 -3.89
N SER A 31 9.54 5.88 -3.40
CA SER A 31 10.76 5.15 -3.80
C SER A 31 10.69 3.62 -3.67
N PRO A 32 9.96 3.01 -2.71
CA PRO A 32 9.82 1.55 -2.64
C PRO A 32 9.04 0.97 -3.82
N LEU A 33 8.14 1.73 -4.45
CA LEU A 33 7.29 1.26 -5.56
C LEU A 33 8.07 1.03 -6.86
N VAL A 34 9.27 1.61 -6.98
CA VAL A 34 10.14 1.43 -8.17
C VAL A 34 10.91 0.10 -8.10
N LYS A 35 10.91 -0.58 -6.95
CA LYS A 35 11.60 -1.86 -6.78
C LYS A 35 10.70 -3.00 -7.24
N SER A 36 11.26 -3.93 -8.01
CA SER A 36 10.57 -5.16 -8.44
C SER A 36 10.56 -6.26 -7.36
N THR A 37 10.74 -5.88 -6.09
CA THR A 37 10.82 -6.80 -4.95
C THR A 37 9.58 -6.65 -4.09
N LEU A 38 9.11 -7.75 -3.49
CA LEU A 38 8.05 -7.67 -2.50
C LEU A 38 8.43 -6.72 -1.35
N PRO A 39 7.48 -5.93 -0.81
CA PRO A 39 7.71 -5.15 0.39
C PRO A 39 8.20 -6.05 1.52
N ARG A 40 9.23 -5.59 2.24
CA ARG A 40 9.66 -6.29 3.45
C ARG A 40 8.56 -6.15 4.50
N SER A 41 7.86 -7.23 4.80
CA SER A 41 6.88 -7.31 5.88
C SER A 41 7.15 -8.55 6.74
N PHE A 42 6.77 -8.48 8.01
CA PHE A 42 6.83 -9.63 8.92
C PHE A 42 5.84 -10.73 8.52
N ASP A 43 4.73 -10.34 7.88
CA ASP A 43 3.65 -11.23 7.47
C ASP A 43 3.43 -11.27 5.95
N GLY A 44 4.32 -10.68 5.16
CA GLY A 44 4.15 -10.56 3.71
C GLY A 44 3.97 -11.90 3.00
N LEU A 45 4.67 -12.94 3.47
CA LEU A 45 4.50 -14.31 2.97
C LEU A 45 3.11 -14.88 3.29
N PHE A 46 2.54 -14.58 4.47
CA PHE A 46 1.18 -15.02 4.79
C PHE A 46 0.14 -14.35 3.89
N HIS A 47 0.33 -13.07 3.56
CA HIS A 47 -0.52 -12.38 2.59
C HIS A 47 -0.40 -12.99 1.19
N LEU A 48 0.80 -13.37 0.76
CA LEU A 48 1.01 -14.04 -0.52
C LEU A 48 0.28 -15.40 -0.58
N PHE A 49 0.38 -16.23 0.46
CA PHE A 49 -0.35 -17.50 0.51
C PHE A 49 -1.86 -17.31 0.51
N ARG A 50 -2.37 -16.29 1.20
CA ARG A 50 -3.81 -15.96 1.18
C ARG A 50 -4.29 -15.49 -0.20
N LEU A 51 -3.45 -14.76 -0.94
CA LEU A 51 -3.76 -14.35 -2.30
C LEU A 51 -3.88 -15.56 -3.23
N LEU A 52 -2.91 -16.48 -3.15
CA LEU A 52 -2.94 -17.75 -3.91
C LEU A 52 -4.17 -18.60 -3.55
N GLU A 53 -4.52 -18.68 -2.27
CA GLU A 53 -5.70 -19.38 -1.79
C GLU A 53 -6.99 -18.79 -2.37
N ILE A 54 -7.14 -17.46 -2.33
CA ILE A 54 -8.30 -16.78 -2.91
C ILE A 54 -8.37 -17.04 -4.40
N GLU A 55 -7.26 -16.87 -5.14
CA GLU A 55 -7.22 -17.16 -6.58
C GLU A 55 -7.67 -18.61 -6.86
N HIS A 56 -7.19 -19.58 -6.08
CA HIS A 56 -7.56 -20.98 -6.22
C HIS A 56 -9.06 -21.20 -6.02
N LEU A 57 -9.65 -20.64 -4.95
CA LEU A 57 -11.06 -20.76 -4.62
C LEU A 57 -11.96 -20.01 -5.62
N LEU A 58 -11.52 -18.86 -6.12
CA LEU A 58 -12.22 -18.11 -7.17
C LEU A 58 -12.29 -18.94 -8.46
N ASN A 59 -11.20 -19.58 -8.86
CA ASN A 59 -11.15 -20.48 -10.01
C ASN A 59 -12.06 -21.72 -9.84
N GLN A 60 -12.38 -22.09 -8.60
CA GLN A 60 -13.36 -23.13 -8.28
C GLN A 60 -14.81 -22.62 -8.20
N GLY A 61 -15.05 -21.33 -8.45
CA GLY A 61 -16.39 -20.73 -8.40
C GLY A 61 -16.85 -20.37 -6.99
N VAL A 62 -15.93 -20.11 -6.05
CA VAL A 62 -16.23 -19.63 -4.70
C VAL A 62 -15.92 -18.13 -4.61
N PRO A 63 -16.85 -17.24 -5.00
CA PRO A 63 -16.58 -15.81 -5.16
C PRO A 63 -16.36 -15.05 -3.85
N PHE A 64 -16.74 -15.60 -2.69
CA PHE A 64 -16.58 -14.97 -1.38
C PHE A 64 -16.16 -16.03 -0.34
N PRO A 65 -14.93 -16.53 -0.43
CA PRO A 65 -14.46 -17.58 0.47
C PRO A 65 -14.39 -17.02 1.89
N ARG A 66 -14.96 -17.78 2.84
CA ARG A 66 -14.86 -17.52 4.28
C ARG A 66 -13.85 -18.43 4.95
N TRP A 67 -13.65 -19.61 4.36
CA TRP A 67 -12.77 -20.66 4.81
C TRP A 67 -11.66 -20.86 3.78
N ALA A 68 -10.44 -20.97 4.26
CA ALA A 68 -9.25 -21.25 3.47
C ALA A 68 -8.81 -22.70 3.76
N PRO A 69 -9.26 -23.70 2.99
CA PRO A 69 -8.96 -25.12 3.27
C PRO A 69 -7.48 -25.49 3.19
N ASP A 70 -6.70 -24.89 2.31
CA ASP A 70 -5.32 -25.35 2.05
C ASP A 70 -4.29 -24.69 2.98
N LEU A 71 -4.71 -23.65 3.71
CA LEU A 71 -3.88 -23.01 4.72
C LEU A 71 -3.78 -23.86 6.00
N LEU A 72 -2.79 -23.54 6.85
CA LEU A 72 -2.49 -24.25 8.10
C LEU A 72 -2.32 -25.77 7.85
N TYR A 73 -1.40 -26.13 6.95
CA TYR A 73 -1.12 -27.54 6.63
C TYR A 73 -2.34 -28.35 6.14
N GLY A 74 -3.35 -27.69 5.54
CA GLY A 74 -4.58 -28.33 5.08
C GLY A 74 -5.64 -28.57 6.16
N TYR A 75 -5.41 -28.13 7.41
CA TYR A 75 -6.47 -28.11 8.43
C TYR A 75 -7.52 -27.04 8.15
N GLY A 76 -7.12 -26.03 7.38
CA GLY A 76 -7.91 -24.88 7.02
C GLY A 76 -8.10 -23.87 8.15
N LEU A 77 -8.47 -22.65 7.76
CA LEU A 77 -8.69 -21.57 8.73
C LEU A 77 -9.69 -20.52 8.22
N PRO A 78 -10.46 -19.87 9.12
CA PRO A 78 -11.54 -18.95 8.75
C PRO A 78 -11.06 -17.50 8.53
N VAL A 79 -9.85 -17.27 8.00
CA VAL A 79 -9.19 -15.94 7.99
C VAL A 79 -9.99 -14.90 7.22
N PHE A 80 -10.64 -15.30 6.14
CA PHE A 80 -11.36 -14.37 5.27
C PHE A 80 -12.62 -13.79 5.90
N ASN A 81 -13.04 -14.24 7.09
CA ASN A 81 -14.07 -13.54 7.87
C ASN A 81 -13.54 -12.29 8.57
N PHE A 82 -12.22 -12.18 8.77
CA PHE A 82 -11.61 -11.16 9.63
C PHE A 82 -10.68 -10.20 8.87
N VAL A 83 -10.35 -10.51 7.61
CA VAL A 83 -9.52 -9.64 6.77
C VAL A 83 -10.37 -8.99 5.67
N PRO A 84 -10.06 -7.73 5.28
CA PRO A 84 -10.70 -7.13 4.12
C PRO A 84 -10.47 -7.99 2.87
N HIS A 85 -11.52 -8.16 2.08
CA HIS A 85 -11.46 -8.91 0.83
C HIS A 85 -10.75 -8.13 -0.29
N LEU A 86 -10.97 -6.81 -0.37
CA LEU A 86 -10.53 -5.96 -1.49
C LEU A 86 -9.03 -6.08 -1.86
N PRO A 87 -8.08 -6.25 -0.94
CA PRO A 87 -6.67 -6.45 -1.31
C PRO A 87 -6.37 -7.74 -2.08
N TYR A 88 -7.34 -8.67 -2.18
CA TYR A 88 -7.17 -9.99 -2.76
C TYR A 88 -8.04 -10.25 -4.01
N TYR A 89 -8.81 -9.26 -4.47
CA TYR A 89 -9.58 -9.30 -5.73
C TYR A 89 -9.00 -8.29 -6.71
#